data_AF-A0A117KYM0-F1
#
_entry.id   AF-A0A117KYM0-F1
#
_cell.length_a   1.000
_cell.length_b   1.000
_cell.length_c   1.000
_cell.angle_alpha   90.00
_cell.angle_beta   90.00
_cell.angle_gamma   90.00
#
_symmetry.space_group_name_H-M   'P 1'
#
loop_
_entity.id
_entity.type
_entity.pdbx_description
1 polymer ?
#
loop_
_entity_poly.entity_id
_entity_poly.type
_entity_poly.pdbx_seq_one_letter_code
_entity_poly.pdbx_strand_id
1 'polypeptide(L)'
;IGYGWKMSDHRLGLVTPIEEMMRVWRRKDLRDQIDWSVDLREKEKNGEDKEKEQLLMFASGLSPRGFSILNSGFERYGIKLVEVPMAGSVSLARNVKLAPGAAIGALLSCGDISIGAIGTLSYLEGNKFLAFAHPFLSRGSVNYFLTTAYIHECIPSIEFPFKLGTPGDIVGVVNQDRIEAIGGIIGRYPLSIPMRFTVKSLDERREKESFVRVVYDDGILDQLLKAIVLSTFDLGWGRVGDGTVRLEYEIEGKNMPRVFKRVNYFYSSEDVSKTAFEAFKRDLFFILNNEFTEVFPLGVSVEAEFTSLPKILYIKDVHLENKELSRGEELRLKITLLPYRKKPIEKEVTLKVKEDFPQGKAYLIVRGGGIYPPDKGKGKEEEKTYKSLKEILDDLEREENNNEIIVELVSAEKLPEKTGENDDSEKDGSLGGNEEKEENESSEVKLVFDTDFYVDGYVEKEVVIR
;
A
#
# COMPACT_ATOMS: atom_id res chain seq x y z
N ILE A 1 -5.87 37.29 0.49
CA ILE A 1 -5.09 37.28 -0.76
C ILE A 1 -4.93 35.81 -1.12
N GLY A 2 -5.51 35.40 -2.24
CA GLY A 2 -5.51 34.02 -2.70
C GLY A 2 -4.39 33.71 -3.69
N TYR A 3 -3.96 34.71 -4.48
CA TYR A 3 -3.03 34.48 -5.59
C TYR A 3 -2.06 35.64 -5.81
N GLY A 4 -1.01 35.37 -6.59
CA GLY A 4 -0.01 36.32 -7.05
C GLY A 4 0.69 35.79 -8.30
N TRP A 5 1.41 36.64 -9.03
CA TRP A 5 2.10 36.23 -10.25
C TRP A 5 3.53 35.75 -9.96
N LYS A 6 4.00 34.75 -10.73
CA LYS A 6 5.41 34.34 -10.69
C LYS A 6 6.29 35.44 -11.27
N MET A 7 7.51 35.57 -10.74
CA MET A 7 8.51 36.51 -11.26
C MET A 7 8.01 37.98 -11.32
N SER A 8 7.05 38.35 -10.46
CA SER A 8 6.47 39.70 -10.41
C SER A 8 6.81 40.44 -9.11
N ASP A 9 6.49 41.75 -9.05
CA ASP A 9 6.49 42.49 -7.78
C ASP A 9 5.46 41.86 -6.82
N HIS A 10 5.92 41.49 -5.62
CA HIS A 10 5.12 40.81 -4.59
C HIS A 10 4.26 41.77 -3.75
N ARG A 11 4.18 43.06 -4.12
CA ARG A 11 3.33 44.06 -3.46
C ARG A 11 1.87 44.01 -3.92
N LEU A 12 1.56 43.30 -5.00
CA LEU A 12 0.22 43.12 -5.52
C LEU A 12 -0.23 41.68 -5.30
N GLY A 13 -1.49 41.50 -4.90
CA GLY A 13 -2.08 40.19 -4.69
C GLY A 13 -3.53 40.18 -5.13
N LEU A 14 -3.98 39.03 -5.62
CA LEU A 14 -5.35 38.81 -6.04
C LEU A 14 -6.18 38.30 -4.85
N VAL A 15 -7.46 38.65 -4.84
CA VAL A 15 -8.40 38.29 -3.77
C VAL A 15 -9.55 37.52 -4.37
N THR A 16 -9.83 36.36 -3.81
CA THR A 16 -11.08 35.63 -4.06
C THR A 16 -12.19 36.27 -3.23
N PRO A 17 -13.29 36.74 -3.85
CA PRO A 17 -14.40 37.34 -3.12
C PRO A 17 -14.97 36.38 -2.07
N ILE A 18 -15.34 36.90 -0.89
CA ILE A 18 -15.83 36.07 0.21
C ILE A 18 -17.14 35.36 -0.15
N GLU A 19 -17.97 35.97 -0.99
CA GLU A 19 -19.23 35.41 -1.49
C GLU A 19 -18.99 34.12 -2.29
N GLU A 20 -17.89 34.06 -3.04
CA GLU A 20 -17.46 32.88 -3.80
C GLU A 20 -16.93 31.80 -2.84
N MET A 21 -16.09 32.17 -1.88
CA MET A 21 -15.58 31.23 -0.87
C MET A 21 -16.72 30.62 -0.04
N MET A 22 -17.74 31.39 0.33
CA MET A 22 -18.92 30.88 1.05
C MET A 22 -19.75 29.86 0.26
N ARG A 23 -19.55 29.72 -1.06
CA ARG A 23 -20.17 28.63 -1.83
C ARG A 23 -19.59 27.27 -1.44
N VAL A 24 -18.36 27.20 -0.92
CA VAL A 24 -17.71 25.96 -0.47
C VAL A 24 -18.53 25.25 0.60
N TRP A 25 -19.11 25.98 1.56
CA TRP A 25 -19.98 25.40 2.60
C TRP A 25 -21.34 24.92 2.09
N ARG A 26 -21.80 25.44 0.94
CA ARG A 26 -23.12 25.12 0.38
C ARG A 26 -23.09 23.85 -0.47
N ARG A 27 -21.91 23.33 -0.81
CA ARG A 27 -21.75 22.08 -1.54
C ARG A 27 -21.92 20.92 -0.56
N LYS A 28 -22.97 20.12 -0.78
CA LYS A 28 -23.19 18.88 -0.02
C LYS A 28 -22.13 17.85 -0.43
N ASP A 29 -21.66 17.07 0.53
CA ASP A 29 -20.94 15.83 0.24
C ASP A 29 -21.96 14.83 -0.32
N LEU A 30 -21.94 14.65 -1.64
CA LEU A 30 -22.84 13.72 -2.33
C LEU A 30 -22.48 12.24 -2.07
N ARG A 31 -21.35 11.97 -1.41
CA ARG A 31 -20.97 10.61 -0.97
C ARG A 31 -22.04 9.96 -0.08
N ASP A 32 -22.78 10.76 0.69
CA ASP A 32 -23.86 10.28 1.58
C ASP A 32 -25.25 10.24 0.89
N GLN A 33 -25.35 10.60 -0.40
CA GLN A 33 -26.62 10.74 -1.14
C GLN A 33 -26.58 10.08 -2.52
N ILE A 34 -25.88 8.95 -2.63
CA ILE A 34 -25.93 8.15 -3.86
C ILE A 34 -27.29 7.46 -3.91
N ASP A 35 -28.15 7.95 -4.81
CA ASP A 35 -29.27 7.17 -5.34
C ASP A 35 -28.69 6.07 -6.23
N TRP A 36 -28.95 4.82 -5.89
CA TRP A 36 -28.41 3.64 -6.57
C TRP A 36 -29.11 3.35 -7.91
N SER A 37 -29.98 4.24 -8.40
CA SER A 37 -30.45 4.20 -9.77
C SER A 37 -29.28 4.46 -10.73
N VAL A 38 -28.80 3.41 -11.39
CA VAL A 38 -27.70 3.46 -12.36
C VAL A 38 -28.18 4.21 -13.62
N ASP A 39 -27.76 5.46 -13.81
CA ASP A 39 -27.81 6.17 -15.10
C ASP A 39 -26.39 6.26 -15.64
N LEU A 40 -26.06 5.38 -16.61
CA LEU A 40 -24.77 5.35 -17.28
C LEU A 40 -24.69 6.53 -18.25
N ARG A 41 -24.01 7.60 -17.85
CA ARG A 41 -23.65 8.68 -18.79
C ARG A 41 -22.15 8.92 -18.82
N GLU A 42 -21.71 9.24 -20.04
CA GLU A 42 -20.34 9.32 -20.48
C GLU A 42 -19.48 10.37 -19.78
N LYS A 43 -18.19 10.08 -19.81
CA LYS A 43 -17.03 10.76 -19.22
C LYS A 43 -17.03 12.28 -19.40
N GLU A 44 -16.65 12.96 -18.32
CA GLU A 44 -16.22 14.35 -18.34
C GLU A 44 -14.97 14.55 -19.22
N LYS A 45 -14.96 15.67 -19.94
CA LYS A 45 -13.85 16.13 -20.77
C LYS A 45 -12.72 16.64 -19.88
N ASN A 46 -11.49 16.24 -20.21
CA ASN A 46 -10.26 16.84 -19.69
C ASN A 46 -10.28 18.35 -19.97
N GLY A 47 -10.27 19.14 -18.88
CA GLY A 47 -10.11 20.59 -18.95
C GLY A 47 -8.71 20.97 -19.44
N GLU A 48 -8.65 22.04 -20.21
CA GLU A 48 -7.43 22.63 -20.77
C GLU A 48 -6.43 23.04 -19.68
N ASP A 49 -5.14 22.83 -19.98
CA ASP A 49 -4.00 23.28 -19.17
C ASP A 49 -3.95 24.81 -19.14
N LYS A 50 -4.63 25.41 -18.16
CA LYS A 50 -4.27 26.76 -17.71
C LYS A 50 -2.91 26.69 -17.02
N GLU A 51 -2.04 27.67 -17.28
CA GLU A 51 -0.79 27.86 -16.52
C GLU A 51 -1.08 27.74 -15.02
N LYS A 52 -0.72 26.61 -14.42
CA LYS A 52 -0.96 26.38 -12.99
C LYS A 52 0.01 27.25 -12.21
N GLU A 53 -0.54 28.24 -11.51
CA GLU A 53 0.18 28.96 -10.47
C GLU A 53 0.78 27.94 -9.51
N GLN A 54 2.08 28.08 -9.21
CA GLN A 54 2.77 27.07 -8.38
C GLN A 54 2.36 27.26 -6.93
N LEU A 55 1.62 26.31 -6.39
CA LEU A 55 1.39 26.20 -4.95
C LEU A 55 2.62 25.58 -4.29
N LEU A 56 2.98 26.08 -3.11
CA LEU A 56 4.03 25.47 -2.31
C LEU A 56 3.44 24.52 -1.27
N MET A 57 4.01 23.33 -1.22
CA MET A 57 3.81 22.37 -0.15
C MET A 57 5.14 22.20 0.58
N PHE A 58 5.10 22.11 1.91
CA PHE A 58 6.27 21.73 2.67
C PHE A 58 6.24 20.22 2.94
N ALA A 59 7.43 19.64 3.02
CA ALA A 59 7.63 18.31 3.53
C ALA A 59 8.78 18.29 4.53
N SER A 60 8.66 17.47 5.58
CA SER A 60 9.70 17.23 6.57
C SER A 60 9.81 15.73 6.87
N GLY A 61 11.02 15.26 7.11
CA GLY A 61 11.29 13.86 7.51
C GLY A 61 11.33 12.84 6.38
N LEU A 62 11.21 13.27 5.12
CA LEU A 62 11.37 12.39 3.96
C LEU A 62 12.84 12.05 3.71
N SER A 63 13.11 10.88 3.12
CA SER A 63 14.41 10.62 2.49
C SER A 63 14.53 11.42 1.18
N PRO A 64 15.74 11.63 0.64
CA PRO A 64 15.90 12.28 -0.67
C PRO A 64 15.08 11.60 -1.78
N ARG A 65 14.98 10.27 -1.74
CA ARG A 65 14.16 9.48 -2.66
C ARG A 65 12.67 9.73 -2.45
N GLY A 66 12.19 9.70 -1.21
CA GLY A 66 10.79 9.99 -0.88
C GLY A 66 10.37 11.41 -1.28
N PHE A 67 11.24 12.40 -1.04
CA PHE A 67 11.04 13.78 -1.48
C PHE A 67 10.91 13.88 -3.01
N SER A 68 11.82 13.23 -3.76
CA SER A 68 11.80 13.24 -5.22
C SER A 68 10.53 12.60 -5.79
N ILE A 69 10.12 11.44 -5.25
CA ILE A 69 8.87 10.75 -5.63
C ILE A 69 7.68 11.67 -5.39
N LEU A 70 7.62 12.29 -4.20
CA LEU A 70 6.49 13.12 -3.82
C LEU A 70 6.44 14.42 -4.64
N ASN A 71 7.57 15.09 -4.82
CA ASN A 71 7.65 16.30 -5.64
C ASN A 71 7.18 16.01 -7.07
N SER A 72 7.71 14.98 -7.71
CA SER A 72 7.31 14.58 -9.07
C SER A 72 5.81 14.20 -9.14
N GLY A 73 5.31 13.51 -8.11
CA GLY A 73 3.90 13.10 -8.02
C GLY A 73 2.93 14.27 -7.90
N PHE A 74 3.37 15.38 -7.29
CA PHE A 74 2.55 16.57 -7.06
C PHE A 74 2.77 17.70 -8.07
N GLU A 75 3.80 17.65 -8.91
CA GLU A 75 3.99 18.58 -10.04
C GLU A 75 2.78 18.61 -10.97
N ARG A 76 2.10 17.48 -11.19
CA ARG A 76 0.85 17.40 -11.98
C ARG A 76 -0.29 18.28 -11.42
N TYR A 77 -0.26 18.56 -10.11
CA TYR A 77 -1.20 19.44 -9.43
C TYR A 77 -0.74 20.91 -9.45
N GLY A 78 0.37 21.22 -10.12
CA GLY A 78 0.99 22.54 -10.08
C GLY A 78 1.64 22.84 -8.73
N ILE A 79 2.05 21.81 -7.98
CA ILE A 79 2.62 21.99 -6.65
C ILE A 79 4.12 21.71 -6.69
N LYS A 80 4.89 22.61 -6.08
CA LYS A 80 6.33 22.43 -5.84
C LYS A 80 6.54 22.14 -4.36
N LEU A 81 7.29 21.09 -4.06
CA LEU A 81 7.65 20.77 -2.69
C LEU A 81 8.90 21.55 -2.26
N VAL A 82 8.88 21.97 -1.00
CA VAL A 82 10.04 22.55 -0.32
C VAL A 82 10.31 21.71 0.91
N GLU A 83 11.56 21.27 1.05
CA GLU A 83 11.98 20.58 2.26
C GLU A 83 12.20 21.60 3.37
N VAL A 84 11.49 21.43 4.48
CA VAL A 84 11.60 22.29 5.65
C VAL A 84 11.98 21.40 6.83
N PRO A 85 13.19 21.55 7.40
CA PRO A 85 13.53 20.87 8.64
C PRO A 85 12.58 21.33 9.74
N MET A 86 11.84 20.41 10.33
CA MET A 86 10.93 20.67 11.43
C MET A 86 11.31 19.83 12.64
N ALA A 87 11.33 20.47 13.80
CA ALA A 87 11.48 19.79 15.08
C ALA A 87 10.22 20.06 15.92
N GLY A 88 9.65 19.00 16.49
CA GLY A 88 8.45 19.08 17.33
C GLY A 88 7.39 18.05 16.94
N SER A 89 6.58 17.64 17.91
CA SER A 89 5.46 16.72 17.68
C SER A 89 4.16 17.49 17.50
N VAL A 90 3.37 17.09 16.50
CA VAL A 90 2.00 17.60 16.30
C VAL A 90 1.08 16.91 17.32
N SER A 91 0.49 17.68 18.25
CA SER A 91 -0.43 17.16 19.27
C SER A 91 -1.88 17.49 18.95
N LEU A 92 -2.83 16.88 19.68
CA LEU A 92 -4.26 17.20 19.58
C LEU A 92 -4.59 18.32 20.57
N ALA A 93 -5.11 19.44 20.07
CA ALA A 93 -5.62 20.51 20.92
C ALA A 93 -7.15 20.53 20.92
N ARG A 94 -7.74 20.71 22.11
CA ARG A 94 -9.20 20.72 22.29
C ARG A 94 -9.80 22.12 22.45
N ASN A 95 -8.98 23.14 22.71
CA ASN A 95 -9.43 24.50 23.02
C ASN A 95 -8.55 25.57 22.38
N VAL A 96 -8.56 25.66 21.04
CA VAL A 96 -7.83 26.71 20.32
C VAL A 96 -8.80 27.80 19.87
N LYS A 97 -8.51 29.04 20.24
CA LYS A 97 -9.21 30.21 19.71
C LYS A 97 -8.49 30.67 18.45
N LEU A 98 -9.12 30.43 17.30
CA LEU A 98 -8.70 30.98 16.02
C LEU A 98 -9.48 32.26 15.71
N ALA A 99 -8.85 33.16 14.95
CA ALA A 99 -9.48 34.36 14.42
C ALA A 99 -9.09 34.53 12.94
N PRO A 100 -9.94 35.14 12.10
CA PRO A 100 -9.56 35.49 10.73
C PRO A 100 -8.21 36.23 10.69
N GLY A 101 -7.35 35.86 9.74
CA GLY A 101 -5.96 36.32 9.65
C GLY A 101 -4.94 35.38 10.32
N ALA A 102 -5.38 34.43 11.16
CA ALA A 102 -4.48 33.45 11.77
C ALA A 102 -3.83 32.52 10.73
N ALA A 103 -2.60 32.11 11.01
CA ALA A 103 -1.92 31.06 10.24
C ALA A 103 -2.46 29.69 10.65
N ILE A 104 -2.81 28.88 9.64
CA ILE A 104 -3.31 27.52 9.83
C ILE A 104 -2.61 26.57 8.85
N GLY A 105 -2.53 25.30 9.22
CA GLY A 105 -2.03 24.23 8.34
C GLY A 105 -3.15 23.35 7.82
N ALA A 106 -2.99 22.86 6.60
CA ALA A 106 -3.71 21.74 6.03
C ALA A 106 -2.70 20.62 5.75
N LEU A 107 -2.71 19.56 6.56
CA LEU A 107 -1.74 18.46 6.44
C LEU A 107 -2.34 17.22 5.79
N LEU A 108 -1.53 16.59 4.93
CA LEU A 108 -1.75 15.28 4.33
C LEU A 108 -1.11 14.16 5.15
N SER A 109 -0.05 14.48 5.89
CA SER A 109 0.50 13.60 6.92
C SER A 109 1.05 14.41 8.09
N CYS A 110 1.12 13.79 9.26
CA CYS A 110 1.76 14.36 10.45
C CYS A 110 2.42 13.27 11.31
N GLY A 111 3.42 13.66 12.09
CA GLY A 111 4.26 12.75 12.88
C GLY A 111 5.72 12.94 12.49
N ASP A 112 6.49 11.85 12.42
CA ASP A 112 7.89 11.89 11.95
C ASP A 112 8.01 12.37 10.50
N ILE A 113 6.96 12.17 9.69
CA ILE A 113 6.86 12.70 8.34
C ILE A 113 5.63 13.60 8.24
N SER A 114 5.86 14.88 8.02
CA SER A 114 4.80 15.89 7.88
C SER A 114 4.81 16.46 6.47
N ILE A 115 3.66 16.40 5.82
CA ILE A 115 3.45 16.87 4.44
C ILE A 115 2.20 17.73 4.46
N GLY A 116 2.28 18.96 3.94
CA GLY A 116 1.12 19.83 3.92
C GLY A 116 1.42 21.25 3.44
N ALA A 117 0.44 22.12 3.61
CA ALA A 117 0.57 23.54 3.30
C ALA A 117 0.14 24.39 4.50
N ILE A 118 0.76 25.56 4.62
CA ILE A 118 0.35 26.59 5.58
C ILE A 118 -0.29 27.73 4.78
N GLY A 119 -1.42 28.20 5.28
CA GLY A 119 -2.10 29.35 4.71
C GLY A 119 -2.80 30.17 5.78
N THR A 120 -3.80 30.92 5.36
CA THR A 120 -4.45 31.91 6.23
C THR A 120 -5.93 31.61 6.37
N LEU A 121 -6.38 31.59 7.62
CA LEU A 121 -7.78 31.52 7.97
C LEU A 121 -8.49 32.79 7.51
N SER A 122 -9.45 32.65 6.61
CA SER A 122 -10.10 33.80 5.97
C SER A 122 -11.41 34.18 6.66
N TYR A 123 -12.18 33.18 7.10
CA TYR A 123 -13.48 33.42 7.72
C TYR A 123 -13.85 32.32 8.72
N LEU A 124 -14.61 32.69 9.75
CA LEU A 124 -15.12 31.80 10.79
C LEU A 124 -16.60 32.08 11.04
N GLU A 125 -17.40 31.02 11.08
CA GLU A 125 -18.79 31.05 11.53
C GLU A 125 -19.02 29.87 12.48
N GLY A 126 -19.10 30.15 13.78
CA GLY A 126 -19.14 29.10 14.80
C GLY A 126 -17.88 28.23 14.74
N ASN A 127 -18.06 26.93 14.47
CA ASN A 127 -16.96 25.99 14.27
C ASN A 127 -16.60 25.74 12.80
N LYS A 128 -17.29 26.37 11.85
CA LYS A 128 -16.96 26.26 10.42
C LYS A 128 -15.94 27.31 10.03
N PHE A 129 -15.03 26.93 9.13
CA PHE A 129 -14.03 27.84 8.61
C PHE A 129 -13.93 27.83 7.09
N LEU A 130 -13.40 28.93 6.55
CA LEU A 130 -12.88 29.04 5.19
C LEU A 130 -11.46 29.60 5.26
N ALA A 131 -10.57 29.08 4.42
CA ALA A 131 -9.18 29.47 4.41
C ALA A 131 -8.56 29.40 3.02
N PHE A 132 -7.32 29.88 2.94
CA PHE A 132 -6.44 29.94 1.77
C PHE A 132 -6.92 30.94 0.70
N ALA A 133 -8.23 31.02 0.45
CA ALA A 133 -8.80 31.78 -0.67
C ALA A 133 -8.29 31.28 -2.03
N HIS A 134 -7.89 30.01 -2.09
CA HIS A 134 -7.48 29.24 -3.26
C HIS A 134 -7.61 27.73 -2.91
N PRO A 135 -7.58 26.80 -3.89
CA PRO A 135 -7.59 25.38 -3.57
C PRO A 135 -6.24 24.96 -2.99
N PHE A 136 -6.22 23.87 -2.24
CA PHE A 136 -4.96 23.17 -1.94
C PHE A 136 -4.63 22.17 -3.05
N LEU A 137 -5.45 21.14 -3.23
CA LEU A 137 -5.32 20.11 -4.26
C LEU A 137 -6.52 20.08 -5.23
N SER A 138 -7.56 20.88 -4.99
CA SER A 138 -8.84 20.87 -5.72
C SER A 138 -9.57 19.51 -5.73
N ARG A 139 -9.43 18.73 -4.65
CA ARG A 139 -9.95 17.34 -4.59
C ARG A 139 -11.41 17.23 -4.16
N GLY A 140 -12.05 18.34 -3.90
CA GLY A 140 -13.45 18.39 -3.54
C GLY A 140 -13.70 17.98 -2.11
N SER A 141 -14.29 16.81 -1.89
CA SER A 141 -14.60 16.28 -0.56
C SER A 141 -13.37 15.54 -0.02
N VAL A 142 -12.79 16.07 1.05
CA VAL A 142 -11.47 15.68 1.57
C VAL A 142 -11.51 15.42 3.07
N ASN A 143 -10.41 14.93 3.65
CA ASN A 143 -10.28 14.71 5.09
C ASN A 143 -8.87 15.10 5.60
N TYR A 144 -8.43 16.33 5.33
CA TYR A 144 -7.10 16.78 5.74
C TYR A 144 -7.07 17.22 7.19
N PHE A 145 -5.90 17.14 7.83
CA PHE A 145 -5.73 17.67 9.18
C PHE A 145 -5.74 19.19 9.13
N LEU A 146 -6.63 19.82 9.90
CA LEU A 146 -6.53 21.25 10.19
C LEU A 146 -5.65 21.43 11.42
N THR A 147 -4.57 22.21 11.27
CA THR A 147 -3.67 22.55 12.39
C THR A 147 -3.61 24.05 12.62
N THR A 148 -3.17 24.46 13.80
CA THR A 148 -2.55 25.78 13.95
C THR A 148 -1.23 25.84 13.17
N ALA A 149 -0.68 27.03 12.97
CA ALA A 149 0.67 27.18 12.44
C ALA A 149 1.38 28.38 13.07
N TYR A 150 2.68 28.24 13.28
CA TYR A 150 3.56 29.33 13.66
C TYR A 150 4.38 29.76 12.44
N ILE A 151 4.39 31.05 12.12
CA ILE A 151 5.19 31.60 11.03
C ILE A 151 6.49 32.14 11.62
N HIS A 152 7.62 31.60 11.15
CA HIS A 152 8.96 32.03 11.56
C HIS A 152 9.39 33.26 10.79
N GLU A 153 9.23 33.24 9.47
CA GLU A 153 9.71 34.31 8.59
C GLU A 153 8.95 34.30 7.25
N CYS A 154 8.95 35.44 6.56
CA CYS A 154 8.56 35.53 5.16
C CYS A 154 9.81 35.52 4.28
N ILE A 155 10.00 34.43 3.52
CA ILE A 155 11.17 34.26 2.66
C ILE A 155 10.95 35.03 1.35
N PRO A 156 11.78 36.04 1.05
CA PRO A 156 11.71 36.74 -0.23
C PRO A 156 12.24 35.83 -1.34
N SER A 157 11.54 35.77 -2.47
CA SER A 157 11.95 34.99 -3.63
C SER A 157 11.28 35.56 -4.87
N ILE A 158 12.08 35.84 -5.89
CA ILE A 158 11.61 36.38 -7.17
C ILE A 158 10.69 35.34 -7.85
N GLU A 159 11.04 34.05 -7.77
CA GLU A 159 10.23 32.98 -8.35
C GLU A 159 8.89 32.87 -7.62
N PHE A 160 8.92 32.75 -6.29
CA PHE A 160 7.73 32.61 -5.45
C PHE A 160 8.05 32.91 -3.97
N PRO A 161 7.62 34.05 -3.40
CA PRO A 161 7.83 34.36 -1.98
C PRO A 161 6.88 33.51 -1.12
N PHE A 162 7.34 33.09 0.06
CA PHE A 162 6.54 32.19 0.89
C PHE A 162 6.77 32.37 2.38
N LYS A 163 5.81 31.88 3.17
CA LYS A 163 5.92 31.86 4.63
C LYS A 163 6.62 30.58 5.06
N LEU A 164 7.77 30.73 5.73
CA LEU A 164 8.41 29.63 6.43
C LEU A 164 7.71 29.47 7.78
N GLY A 165 7.02 28.36 7.98
CA GLY A 165 6.28 28.11 9.22
C GLY A 165 6.29 26.65 9.60
N THR A 166 5.91 26.38 10.84
CA THR A 166 5.75 25.03 11.40
C THR A 166 4.29 24.82 11.78
N PRO A 167 3.65 23.71 11.36
CA PRO A 167 2.32 23.35 11.84
C PRO A 167 2.38 23.06 13.34
N GLY A 168 1.38 23.54 14.05
CA GLY A 168 1.16 23.24 15.46
C GLY A 168 0.13 22.12 15.64
N ASP A 169 -0.67 22.24 16.69
CA ASP A 169 -1.64 21.21 17.07
C ASP A 169 -2.76 21.02 16.05
N ILE A 170 -3.24 19.78 15.93
CA ILE A 170 -4.46 19.44 15.20
C ILE A 170 -5.66 19.98 15.97
N VAL A 171 -6.43 20.82 15.30
CA VAL A 171 -7.60 21.53 15.84
C VAL A 171 -8.88 21.23 15.09
N GLY A 172 -8.82 20.52 13.96
CA GLY A 172 -10.01 20.15 13.22
C GLY A 172 -9.74 19.33 11.96
N VAL A 173 -10.68 19.41 11.03
CA VAL A 173 -10.64 18.75 9.72
C VAL A 173 -10.92 19.76 8.62
N VAL A 174 -10.12 19.72 7.56
CA VAL A 174 -10.47 20.28 6.26
C VAL A 174 -11.31 19.23 5.56
N ASN A 175 -12.58 19.53 5.26
CA ASN A 175 -13.47 18.60 4.57
C ASN A 175 -13.90 19.04 3.16
N GLN A 176 -13.53 20.25 2.77
CA GLN A 176 -13.76 20.79 1.43
C GLN A 176 -12.48 21.42 0.90
N ASP A 177 -12.13 21.09 -0.33
CA ASP A 177 -11.00 21.66 -1.08
C ASP A 177 -11.47 21.97 -2.50
N ARG A 178 -11.87 23.22 -2.71
CA ARG A 178 -12.51 23.70 -3.93
C ARG A 178 -11.70 24.86 -4.53
N ILE A 179 -11.97 25.17 -5.79
CA ILE A 179 -11.27 26.21 -6.56
C ILE A 179 -11.23 27.55 -5.81
N GLU A 180 -12.27 27.87 -5.05
CA GLU A 180 -12.39 29.16 -4.36
C GLU A 180 -11.68 29.19 -3.01
N ALA A 181 -11.63 28.07 -2.29
CA ALA A 181 -11.11 27.97 -0.93
C ALA A 181 -11.03 26.52 -0.44
N ILE A 182 -10.30 26.33 0.66
CA ILE A 182 -10.53 25.19 1.54
C ILE A 182 -11.53 25.56 2.64
N GLY A 183 -12.30 24.58 3.12
CA GLY A 183 -13.26 24.73 4.19
C GLY A 183 -13.33 23.50 5.09
N GLY A 184 -13.84 23.68 6.29
CA GLY A 184 -13.87 22.59 7.26
C GLY A 184 -14.49 22.94 8.60
N ILE A 185 -14.24 22.07 9.58
CA ILE A 185 -14.85 22.10 10.90
C ILE A 185 -13.77 22.00 11.99
N ILE A 186 -13.74 22.98 12.88
CA ILE A 186 -12.92 23.01 14.09
C ILE A 186 -13.56 22.09 15.14
N GLY A 187 -12.74 21.34 15.87
CA GLY A 187 -13.16 20.39 16.91
C GLY A 187 -13.62 19.03 16.39
N ARG A 188 -13.60 18.81 15.08
CA ARG A 188 -13.82 17.49 14.45
C ARG A 188 -12.51 17.00 13.85
N TYR A 189 -12.12 15.75 14.12
CA TYR A 189 -10.85 15.20 13.63
C TYR A 189 -11.05 14.38 12.34
N PRO A 190 -10.10 14.41 11.39
CA PRO A 190 -10.21 13.64 10.16
C PRO A 190 -10.08 12.13 10.42
N LEU A 191 -10.64 11.33 9.52
CA LEU A 191 -10.23 9.94 9.38
C LEU A 191 -8.79 9.90 8.84
N SER A 192 -7.94 9.13 9.50
CA SER A 192 -6.53 8.98 9.13
C SER A 192 -6.06 7.56 9.41
N ILE A 193 -5.03 7.14 8.69
CA ILE A 193 -4.34 5.86 8.89
C ILE A 193 -3.12 6.12 9.77
N PRO A 194 -3.15 5.81 11.09
CA PRO A 194 -1.94 5.75 11.90
C PRO A 194 -1.07 4.57 11.46
N MET A 195 0.18 4.87 11.12
CA MET A 195 1.20 3.91 10.74
C MET A 195 2.36 3.95 11.73
N ARG A 196 2.66 2.82 12.36
CA ARG A 196 3.86 2.61 13.18
C ARG A 196 4.88 1.82 12.38
N PHE A 197 6.13 2.25 12.43
CA PHE A 197 7.24 1.59 11.77
C PHE A 197 8.34 1.30 12.78
N THR A 198 8.87 0.08 12.73
CA THR A 198 10.10 -0.31 13.39
C THR A 198 11.04 -0.85 12.33
N VAL A 199 12.08 -0.07 11.98
CA VAL A 199 13.04 -0.46 10.95
C VAL A 199 14.39 -0.78 11.59
N LYS A 200 14.86 -2.00 11.39
CA LYS A 200 16.12 -2.51 11.91
C LYS A 200 17.13 -2.66 10.78
N SER A 201 18.29 -2.00 10.92
CA SER A 201 19.47 -2.26 10.09
C SER A 201 20.32 -3.31 10.79
N LEU A 202 20.28 -4.55 10.32
CA LEU A 202 21.03 -5.66 10.92
C LEU A 202 22.54 -5.49 10.74
N ASP A 203 22.94 -4.88 9.62
CA ASP A 203 24.34 -4.62 9.29
C ASP A 203 24.96 -3.60 10.26
N GLU A 204 24.21 -2.56 10.60
CA GLU A 204 24.67 -1.46 11.44
C GLU A 204 24.21 -1.58 12.90
N ARG A 205 23.44 -2.64 13.23
CA ARG A 205 22.83 -2.90 14.54
C ARG A 205 22.09 -1.70 15.11
N ARG A 206 21.32 -1.04 14.24
CA ARG A 206 20.51 0.12 14.59
C ARG A 206 19.04 -0.22 14.42
N GLU A 207 18.23 0.37 15.27
CA GLU A 207 16.78 0.37 15.16
C GLU A 207 16.28 1.81 15.10
N LYS A 208 15.30 2.06 14.25
CA LYS A 208 14.61 3.34 14.14
C LYS A 208 13.11 3.10 14.18
N GLU A 209 12.47 3.66 15.19
CA GLU A 209 11.01 3.73 15.26
C GLU A 209 10.52 5.02 14.58
N SER A 210 9.34 4.96 13.96
CA SER A 210 8.68 6.14 13.39
C SER A 210 7.17 5.97 13.44
N PHE A 211 6.46 7.07 13.63
CA PHE A 211 5.01 7.15 13.64
C PHE A 211 4.53 8.26 12.69
N VAL A 212 3.66 7.88 11.77
CA VAL A 212 3.08 8.80 10.80
C VAL A 212 1.58 8.56 10.72
N ARG A 213 0.78 9.63 10.79
CA ARG A 213 -0.63 9.56 10.41
C ARG A 213 -0.79 10.11 9.02
N VAL A 214 -1.47 9.36 8.16
CA VAL A 214 -1.71 9.72 6.75
C VAL A 214 -3.20 9.96 6.53
N VAL A 215 -3.56 10.99 5.78
CA VAL A 215 -4.97 11.22 5.38
C VAL A 215 -5.43 10.11 4.45
N TYR A 216 -6.68 9.68 4.57
CA TYR A 216 -7.28 8.76 3.62
C TYR A 216 -7.95 9.55 2.49
N ASP A 217 -7.37 9.45 1.29
CA ASP A 217 -7.87 10.05 0.06
C ASP A 217 -7.36 9.26 -1.16
N ASP A 218 -8.26 8.53 -1.84
CA ASP A 218 -7.92 7.54 -2.88
C ASP A 218 -7.04 8.09 -4.01
N GLY A 219 -7.17 9.37 -4.37
CA GLY A 219 -6.41 9.93 -5.48
C GLY A 219 -4.99 10.40 -5.14
N ILE A 220 -4.61 10.40 -3.86
CA ILE A 220 -3.26 10.78 -3.41
C ILE A 220 -2.62 9.77 -2.45
N LEU A 221 -3.39 8.83 -1.90
CA LEU A 221 -2.91 7.89 -0.89
C LEU A 221 -1.72 7.05 -1.38
N ASP A 222 -1.78 6.50 -2.60
CA ASP A 222 -0.69 5.68 -3.16
C ASP A 222 0.64 6.47 -3.22
N GLN A 223 0.59 7.72 -3.67
CA GLN A 223 1.77 8.59 -3.76
C GLN A 223 2.31 8.96 -2.37
N LEU A 224 1.42 9.26 -1.42
CA LEU A 224 1.79 9.55 -0.03
C LEU A 224 2.44 8.32 0.62
N LEU A 225 1.81 7.15 0.52
CA LEU A 225 2.33 5.90 1.07
C LEU A 225 3.69 5.55 0.47
N LYS A 226 3.85 5.68 -0.85
CA LYS A 226 5.12 5.43 -1.52
C LYS A 226 6.22 6.34 -1.00
N ALA A 227 5.96 7.64 -0.86
CA ALA A 227 6.95 8.57 -0.33
C ALA A 227 7.28 8.30 1.15
N ILE A 228 6.25 8.05 1.98
CA ILE A 228 6.37 7.86 3.43
C ILE A 228 7.06 6.53 3.76
N VAL A 229 6.56 5.40 3.25
CA VAL A 229 7.08 4.06 3.57
C VAL A 229 8.51 3.91 3.08
N LEU A 230 8.82 4.32 1.84
CA LEU A 230 10.19 4.27 1.33
C LEU A 230 11.11 5.20 2.12
N SER A 231 10.65 6.39 2.53
CA SER A 231 11.46 7.27 3.40
C SER A 231 11.79 6.60 4.72
N THR A 232 10.79 5.98 5.36
CA THR A 232 10.99 5.30 6.64
C THR A 232 11.95 4.11 6.50
N PHE A 233 11.81 3.30 5.44
CA PHE A 233 12.74 2.21 5.15
C PHE A 233 14.17 2.72 4.90
N ASP A 234 14.33 3.73 4.04
CA ASP A 234 15.65 4.25 3.66
C ASP A 234 16.39 4.89 4.84
N LEU A 235 15.68 5.71 5.62
CA LEU A 235 16.24 6.38 6.78
C LEU A 235 16.50 5.41 7.94
N GLY A 236 15.72 4.34 8.06
CA GLY A 236 15.92 3.30 9.07
C GLY A 236 17.05 2.34 8.73
N TRP A 237 17.12 1.89 7.48
CA TRP A 237 18.19 1.02 7.00
C TRP A 237 19.52 1.76 6.89
N GLY A 238 19.48 3.03 6.45
CA GLY A 238 20.66 3.89 6.24
C GLY A 238 21.18 3.90 4.80
N ARG A 239 20.55 3.17 3.88
CA ARG A 239 20.93 3.11 2.45
C ARG A 239 19.74 2.73 1.57
N VAL A 240 19.96 2.81 0.26
CA VAL A 240 19.10 2.26 -0.79
C VAL A 240 19.92 1.26 -1.60
N GLY A 241 19.31 0.16 -2.04
CA GLY A 241 19.95 -0.76 -2.97
C GLY A 241 19.57 -2.23 -2.76
N ASP A 242 20.50 -3.08 -3.17
CA ASP A 242 20.43 -4.53 -3.07
C ASP A 242 20.48 -5.03 -1.63
N GLY A 243 19.76 -6.11 -1.35
CA GLY A 243 19.75 -6.71 -0.03
C GLY A 243 18.56 -7.64 0.20
N THR A 244 18.38 -7.99 1.48
CA THR A 244 17.26 -8.80 1.97
C THR A 244 16.53 -8.03 3.06
N VAL A 245 15.20 -8.15 3.10
CA VAL A 245 14.37 -7.64 4.18
C VAL A 245 13.42 -8.73 4.68
N ARG A 246 13.37 -8.91 6.01
CA ARG A 246 12.22 -9.55 6.67
C ARG A 246 11.19 -8.46 6.90
N LEU A 247 10.04 -8.56 6.25
CA LEU A 247 8.94 -7.62 6.36
C LEU A 247 7.78 -8.28 7.10
N GLU A 248 7.41 -7.72 8.23
CA GLU A 248 6.24 -8.08 9.01
C GLU A 248 5.30 -6.88 9.08
N TYR A 249 4.01 -7.09 8.88
CA TYR A 249 3.04 -6.03 9.05
C TYR A 249 1.68 -6.55 9.50
N GLU A 250 0.99 -5.68 10.22
CA GLU A 250 -0.34 -5.90 10.77
C GLU A 250 -1.26 -4.77 10.32
N ILE A 251 -2.45 -5.13 9.84
CA ILE A 251 -3.51 -4.22 9.41
C ILE A 251 -4.76 -4.52 10.23
N GLU A 252 -5.21 -3.53 11.00
CA GLU A 252 -6.37 -3.63 11.87
C GLU A 252 -7.39 -2.55 11.49
N GLY A 253 -8.64 -2.94 11.30
CA GLY A 253 -9.73 -2.02 10.96
C GLY A 253 -10.98 -2.32 11.77
N LYS A 254 -11.78 -1.30 12.07
CA LYS A 254 -12.96 -1.40 12.95
C LYS A 254 -13.94 -2.52 12.58
N ASN A 255 -14.23 -2.67 11.29
CA ASN A 255 -15.19 -3.67 10.79
C ASN A 255 -14.49 -4.88 10.12
N MET A 256 -13.17 -5.01 10.30
CA MET A 256 -12.48 -6.22 9.85
C MET A 256 -12.84 -7.38 10.80
N PRO A 257 -13.06 -8.61 10.28
CA PRO A 257 -13.39 -9.75 11.12
C PRO A 257 -12.23 -10.19 12.02
N ARG A 258 -10.99 -9.82 11.67
CA ARG A 258 -9.76 -10.06 12.43
C ARG A 258 -8.64 -9.13 11.97
N VAL A 259 -7.56 -9.04 12.74
CA VAL A 259 -6.32 -8.37 12.32
C VAL A 259 -5.67 -9.21 11.21
N PHE A 260 -5.34 -8.56 10.10
CA PHE A 260 -4.55 -9.19 9.04
C PHE A 260 -3.07 -9.07 9.39
N LYS A 261 -2.34 -10.19 9.36
CA LYS A 261 -0.92 -10.24 9.67
C LYS A 261 -0.18 -11.00 8.57
N ARG A 262 0.94 -10.44 8.10
CA ARG A 262 1.83 -11.12 7.15
C ARG A 262 3.29 -10.98 7.56
N VAL A 263 4.06 -12.05 7.33
CA VAL A 263 5.52 -12.09 7.46
C VAL A 263 6.09 -12.65 6.17
N ASN A 264 7.03 -11.94 5.55
CA ASN A 264 7.70 -12.36 4.32
C ASN A 264 9.19 -11.98 4.34
N TYR A 265 9.99 -12.66 3.52
CA TYR A 265 11.39 -12.33 3.27
C TYR A 265 11.58 -11.97 1.80
N PHE A 266 11.95 -10.72 1.51
CA PHE A 266 12.20 -10.29 0.13
C PHE A 266 13.70 -10.13 -0.10
N TYR A 267 14.18 -10.62 -1.24
CA TYR A 267 15.49 -10.28 -1.77
C TYR A 267 15.34 -9.44 -3.04
N SER A 268 16.24 -8.49 -3.25
CA SER A 268 16.37 -7.77 -4.51
C SER A 268 17.83 -7.46 -4.78
N SER A 269 18.25 -7.63 -6.03
CA SER A 269 19.58 -7.22 -6.50
C SER A 269 19.65 -5.74 -6.88
N GLU A 270 18.54 -5.01 -6.81
CA GLU A 270 18.46 -3.60 -7.21
C GLU A 270 17.97 -2.72 -6.06
N ASP A 271 16.78 -3.02 -5.52
CA ASP A 271 16.08 -2.15 -4.57
C ASP A 271 15.11 -2.97 -3.71
N VAL A 272 15.58 -3.45 -2.57
CA VAL A 272 14.79 -4.32 -1.68
C VAL A 272 13.67 -3.56 -0.97
N SER A 273 13.87 -2.28 -0.65
CA SER A 273 12.85 -1.41 -0.03
C SER A 273 11.63 -1.24 -0.94
N LYS A 274 11.86 -1.09 -2.26
CA LYS A 274 10.77 -1.01 -3.25
C LYS A 274 9.99 -2.32 -3.34
N THR A 275 10.69 -3.47 -3.40
CA THR A 275 10.03 -4.78 -3.42
C THR A 275 9.13 -4.98 -2.19
N ALA A 276 9.64 -4.65 -1.00
CA ALA A 276 8.87 -4.71 0.24
C ALA A 276 7.65 -3.78 0.23
N PHE A 277 7.81 -2.55 -0.26
CA PHE A 277 6.72 -1.60 -0.37
C PHE A 277 5.61 -2.10 -1.30
N GLU A 278 5.93 -2.61 -2.49
CA GLU A 278 4.89 -3.06 -3.44
C GLU A 278 4.11 -4.26 -2.88
N ALA A 279 4.75 -5.17 -2.15
CA ALA A 279 4.08 -6.28 -1.48
C ALA A 279 3.12 -5.80 -0.36
N PHE A 280 3.58 -4.90 0.52
CA PHE A 280 2.73 -4.29 1.55
C PHE A 280 1.56 -3.50 0.93
N LYS A 281 1.85 -2.71 -0.11
CA LYS A 281 0.87 -1.89 -0.81
C LYS A 281 -0.25 -2.73 -1.41
N ARG A 282 0.08 -3.84 -2.07
CA ARG A 282 -0.91 -4.76 -2.67
C ARG A 282 -1.95 -5.18 -1.63
N ASP A 283 -1.50 -5.70 -0.50
CA ASP A 283 -2.38 -6.23 0.55
C ASP A 283 -3.20 -5.11 1.20
N LEU A 284 -2.57 -3.97 1.51
CA LEU A 284 -3.27 -2.81 2.06
C LEU A 284 -4.38 -2.31 1.13
N PHE A 285 -4.11 -2.16 -0.17
CA PHE A 285 -5.11 -1.67 -1.12
C PHE A 285 -6.19 -2.72 -1.42
N PHE A 286 -5.89 -4.01 -1.35
CA PHE A 286 -6.88 -5.06 -1.48
C PHE A 286 -7.90 -5.03 -0.32
N ILE A 287 -7.44 -4.74 0.90
CA ILE A 287 -8.30 -4.54 2.07
C ILE A 287 -9.04 -3.21 1.99
N LEU A 288 -8.37 -2.10 1.64
CA LEU A 288 -8.99 -0.77 1.57
C LEU A 288 -10.09 -0.68 0.51
N ASN A 289 -9.87 -1.28 -0.65
CA ASN A 289 -10.78 -1.20 -1.79
C ASN A 289 -11.86 -2.29 -1.78
N ASN A 290 -12.01 -3.02 -0.66
CA ASN A 290 -13.04 -4.04 -0.55
C ASN A 290 -14.45 -3.42 -0.73
N GLU A 291 -15.33 -4.14 -1.41
CA GLU A 291 -16.68 -3.66 -1.75
C GLU A 291 -17.72 -3.88 -0.63
N PHE A 292 -17.36 -4.57 0.45
CA PHE A 292 -18.32 -5.09 1.42
C PHE A 292 -18.51 -4.19 2.64
N THR A 293 -17.44 -3.58 3.15
CA THR A 293 -17.51 -2.75 4.36
C THR A 293 -16.42 -1.70 4.43
N GLU A 294 -16.76 -0.52 4.97
CA GLU A 294 -15.76 0.43 5.40
C GLU A 294 -14.91 -0.16 6.52
N VAL A 295 -13.58 -0.04 6.42
CA VAL A 295 -12.63 -0.57 7.41
C VAL A 295 -12.15 0.48 8.42
N PHE A 296 -12.60 1.74 8.29
CA PHE A 296 -12.16 2.84 9.14
C PHE A 296 -12.83 2.85 10.54
N PRO A 297 -12.11 3.29 11.59
CA PRO A 297 -10.66 3.59 11.64
C PRO A 297 -9.78 2.36 11.35
N LEU A 298 -8.71 2.59 10.57
CA LEU A 298 -7.73 1.59 10.12
C LEU A 298 -6.33 1.95 10.66
N GLY A 299 -5.67 1.03 11.34
CA GLY A 299 -4.29 1.17 11.81
C GLY A 299 -3.35 0.18 11.12
N VAL A 300 -2.09 0.59 10.99
CA VAL A 300 -1.03 -0.24 10.40
C VAL A 300 0.20 -0.25 11.31
N SER A 301 0.75 -1.43 11.53
CA SER A 301 2.07 -1.62 12.15
C SER A 301 2.98 -2.33 11.15
N VAL A 302 4.21 -1.83 10.96
CA VAL A 302 5.20 -2.41 10.03
C VAL A 302 6.52 -2.58 10.75
N GLU A 303 7.04 -3.80 10.76
CA GLU A 303 8.39 -4.12 11.21
C GLU A 303 9.22 -4.60 10.01
N ALA A 304 10.38 -3.99 9.79
CA ALA A 304 11.24 -4.32 8.66
C ALA A 304 12.70 -4.49 9.11
N GLU A 305 13.25 -5.68 8.91
CA GLU A 305 14.64 -6.00 9.24
C GLU A 305 15.48 -6.12 7.97
N PHE A 306 16.32 -5.12 7.70
CA PHE A 306 17.14 -5.04 6.49
C PHE A 306 18.56 -5.54 6.73
N THR A 307 19.12 -6.20 5.72
CA THR A 307 20.55 -6.53 5.62
C THR A 307 20.99 -6.51 4.16
N SER A 308 22.24 -6.10 3.92
CA SER A 308 22.90 -6.20 2.63
C SER A 308 23.29 -7.64 2.27
N LEU A 309 23.23 -8.58 3.22
CA LEU A 309 23.51 -9.98 2.97
C LEU A 309 22.37 -10.63 2.16
N PRO A 310 22.65 -11.30 1.03
CA PRO A 310 21.64 -12.09 0.34
C PRO A 310 21.25 -13.31 1.17
N LYS A 311 20.10 -13.26 1.84
CA LYS A 311 19.48 -14.40 2.53
C LYS A 311 18.54 -15.11 1.55
N ILE A 312 19.14 -15.79 0.59
CA ILE A 312 18.44 -16.59 -0.42
C ILE A 312 18.70 -18.08 -0.16
N LEU A 313 17.66 -18.89 -0.30
CA LEU A 313 17.72 -20.34 -0.25
C LEU A 313 17.23 -20.90 -1.57
N TYR A 314 18.14 -21.49 -2.36
CA TYR A 314 17.77 -22.07 -3.64
C TYR A 314 17.35 -23.54 -3.49
N ILE A 315 16.22 -23.91 -4.08
CA ILE A 315 15.84 -25.30 -4.31
C ILE A 315 16.59 -25.77 -5.57
N LYS A 316 17.50 -26.74 -5.42
CA LYS A 316 18.37 -27.19 -6.53
C LYS A 316 17.98 -28.52 -7.14
N ASP A 317 17.59 -29.49 -6.32
CA ASP A 317 17.14 -30.79 -6.79
C ASP A 317 16.26 -31.47 -5.74
N VAL A 318 15.49 -32.45 -6.18
CA VAL A 318 14.65 -33.31 -5.36
C VAL A 318 14.94 -34.74 -5.74
N HIS A 319 15.45 -35.52 -4.78
CA HIS A 319 15.71 -36.94 -4.97
C HIS A 319 14.56 -37.78 -4.42
N LEU A 320 14.16 -38.77 -5.21
CA LEU A 320 13.06 -39.69 -4.98
C LEU A 320 13.59 -41.12 -5.09
N GLU A 321 13.30 -41.96 -4.10
CA GLU A 321 13.72 -43.36 -4.10
C GLU A 321 12.95 -44.18 -5.14
N ASN A 322 11.62 -43.96 -5.23
CA ASN A 322 10.74 -44.59 -6.20
C ASN A 322 9.84 -43.56 -6.88
N LYS A 323 9.56 -43.81 -8.17
CA LYS A 323 8.61 -43.02 -8.97
C LYS A 323 7.23 -43.65 -9.08
N GLU A 324 7.09 -44.91 -8.69
CA GLU A 324 5.81 -45.60 -8.59
C GLU A 324 5.40 -45.59 -7.13
N LEU A 325 4.25 -44.98 -6.82
CA LEU A 325 3.76 -44.79 -5.46
C LEU A 325 2.39 -45.44 -5.32
N SER A 326 2.13 -46.01 -4.15
CA SER A 326 0.83 -46.56 -3.81
C SER A 326 0.01 -45.56 -3.01
N ARG A 327 -1.31 -45.60 -3.16
CA ARG A 327 -2.22 -44.88 -2.25
C ARG A 327 -1.95 -45.25 -0.78
N GLY A 328 -1.91 -44.25 0.09
CA GLY A 328 -1.59 -44.43 1.52
C GLY A 328 -0.10 -44.57 1.84
N GLU A 329 0.79 -44.66 0.85
CA GLU A 329 2.24 -44.79 1.03
C GLU A 329 2.88 -43.51 1.58
N GLU A 330 3.94 -43.66 2.37
CA GLU A 330 4.80 -42.56 2.82
C GLU A 330 5.95 -42.34 1.84
N LEU A 331 5.85 -41.28 1.04
CA LEU A 331 6.90 -40.86 0.13
C LEU A 331 8.02 -40.14 0.87
N ARG A 332 9.22 -40.72 0.86
CA ARG A 332 10.44 -40.08 1.36
C ARG A 332 11.15 -39.37 0.22
N LEU A 333 11.38 -38.06 0.38
CA LEU A 333 12.10 -37.24 -0.58
C LEU A 333 13.23 -36.47 0.09
N LYS A 334 14.35 -36.33 -0.62
CA LYS A 334 15.49 -35.50 -0.19
C LYS A 334 15.56 -34.25 -1.04
N ILE A 335 15.36 -33.09 -0.42
CA ILE A 335 15.44 -31.79 -1.08
C ILE A 335 16.87 -31.27 -0.90
N THR A 336 17.54 -30.96 -2.01
CA THR A 336 18.84 -30.29 -1.98
C THR A 336 18.62 -28.78 -1.98
N LEU A 337 18.93 -28.15 -0.86
CA LEU A 337 18.81 -26.72 -0.63
C LEU A 337 20.20 -26.07 -0.66
N LEU A 338 20.37 -25.00 -1.43
CA LEU A 338 21.62 -24.26 -1.51
C LEU A 338 21.41 -22.83 -0.97
N PRO A 339 21.81 -22.55 0.28
CA PRO A 339 21.88 -21.17 0.74
C PRO A 339 22.93 -20.40 -0.07
N TYR A 340 22.66 -19.13 -0.38
CA TYR A 340 23.53 -18.31 -1.24
C TYR A 340 25.01 -18.36 -0.80
N ARG A 341 25.89 -18.82 -1.71
CA ARG A 341 27.35 -18.98 -1.50
C ARG A 341 27.75 -19.85 -0.30
N LYS A 342 26.88 -20.75 0.16
CA LYS A 342 27.19 -21.76 1.20
C LYS A 342 27.21 -23.17 0.61
N LYS A 343 27.54 -24.15 1.44
CA LYS A 343 27.45 -25.57 1.06
C LYS A 343 25.97 -25.98 0.95
N PRO A 344 25.63 -26.87 0.01
CA PRO A 344 24.30 -27.47 -0.04
C PRO A 344 23.96 -28.18 1.29
N ILE A 345 22.67 -28.18 1.62
CA ILE A 345 22.08 -28.85 2.76
C ILE A 345 20.99 -29.77 2.21
N GLU A 346 20.98 -31.02 2.68
CA GLU A 346 19.89 -31.95 2.36
C GLU A 346 18.81 -31.88 3.44
N LYS A 347 17.55 -31.81 3.02
CA LYS A 347 16.39 -31.89 3.89
C LYS A 347 15.56 -33.12 3.51
N GLU A 348 15.46 -34.07 4.44
CA GLU A 348 14.56 -35.21 4.29
C GLU A 348 13.14 -34.79 4.67
N VAL A 349 12.18 -35.09 3.80
CA VAL A 349 10.75 -34.82 3.97
C VAL A 349 9.98 -36.11 3.71
N THR A 350 8.94 -36.34 4.51
CA THR A 350 8.02 -37.46 4.32
C THR A 350 6.64 -36.89 3.98
N LEU A 351 6.09 -37.30 2.83
CA LEU A 351 4.78 -36.91 2.32
C LEU A 351 3.89 -38.14 2.26
N LYS A 352 2.74 -38.14 2.95
CA LYS A 352 1.80 -39.26 2.89
C LYS A 352 0.84 -39.09 1.71
N VAL A 353 0.85 -40.02 0.77
CA VAL A 353 -0.12 -40.06 -0.33
C VAL A 353 -1.49 -40.42 0.25
N LYS A 354 -2.54 -39.67 -0.10
CA LYS A 354 -3.88 -39.97 0.39
C LYS A 354 -4.38 -41.32 -0.15
N GLU A 355 -5.27 -41.98 0.60
CA GLU A 355 -5.81 -43.29 0.21
C GLU A 355 -6.76 -43.19 -1.00
N ASP A 356 -7.36 -42.03 -1.20
CA ASP A 356 -8.29 -41.69 -2.27
C ASP A 356 -7.63 -40.91 -3.43
N PHE A 357 -6.31 -40.73 -3.42
CA PHE A 357 -5.59 -39.96 -4.44
C PHE A 357 -5.77 -40.56 -5.85
N PRO A 358 -6.07 -39.78 -6.91
CA PRO A 358 -6.31 -40.30 -8.27
C PRO A 358 -5.18 -41.20 -8.79
N GLN A 359 -5.55 -42.31 -9.43
CA GLN A 359 -4.58 -43.21 -10.06
C GLN A 359 -4.07 -42.60 -11.36
N GLY A 360 -2.83 -42.93 -11.74
CA GLY A 360 -2.24 -42.48 -13.00
C GLY A 360 -1.08 -41.51 -12.80
N LYS A 361 -0.87 -40.62 -13.76
CA LYS A 361 0.25 -39.67 -13.73
C LYS A 361 0.02 -38.60 -12.66
N ALA A 362 1.06 -38.27 -11.91
CA ALA A 362 1.07 -37.17 -10.97
C ALA A 362 2.43 -36.47 -11.01
N TYR A 363 2.48 -35.27 -10.44
CA TYR A 363 3.69 -34.45 -10.38
C TYR A 363 4.01 -34.12 -8.94
N LEU A 364 5.21 -34.47 -8.49
CA LEU A 364 5.79 -33.92 -7.27
C LEU A 364 6.46 -32.60 -7.63
N ILE A 365 5.98 -31.52 -7.03
CA ILE A 365 6.48 -30.17 -7.21
C ILE A 365 7.08 -29.70 -5.88
N VAL A 366 8.29 -29.13 -5.94
CA VAL A 366 8.95 -28.49 -4.82
C VAL A 366 9.36 -27.09 -5.25
N ARG A 367 8.82 -26.05 -4.59
CA ARG A 367 9.00 -24.65 -5.00
C ARG A 367 9.02 -23.70 -3.81
N GLY A 368 9.51 -22.47 -4.03
CA GLY A 368 9.31 -21.39 -3.08
C GLY A 368 7.86 -20.89 -3.09
N GLY A 369 7.31 -20.51 -1.94
CA GLY A 369 5.92 -20.06 -1.83
C GLY A 369 5.59 -18.80 -2.65
N GLY A 370 6.60 -17.98 -2.95
CA GLY A 370 6.46 -16.82 -3.86
C GLY A 370 6.52 -17.17 -5.34
N ILE A 371 6.70 -18.44 -5.71
CA ILE A 371 6.84 -18.92 -7.09
C ILE A 371 5.62 -19.75 -7.44
N TYR A 372 4.85 -19.26 -8.42
CA TYR A 372 3.71 -20.01 -8.95
C TYR A 372 4.16 -21.03 -10.01
N PRO A 373 3.57 -22.24 -10.03
CA PRO A 373 3.80 -23.21 -11.09
C PRO A 373 3.51 -22.62 -12.47
N PRO A 374 4.31 -22.92 -13.51
CA PRO A 374 4.23 -22.30 -14.83
C PRO A 374 2.85 -22.44 -15.52
N ASP A 375 2.05 -23.45 -15.14
CA ASP A 375 0.73 -23.71 -15.72
C ASP A 375 -0.42 -23.03 -14.93
N LYS A 376 -0.18 -22.53 -13.71
CA LYS A 376 -1.12 -21.64 -12.99
C LYS A 376 -1.07 -20.18 -13.49
N GLY A 377 -0.06 -19.82 -14.30
CA GLY A 377 0.13 -18.46 -14.82
C GLY A 377 -0.36 -18.21 -16.26
N LYS A 378 -1.00 -19.19 -16.91
CA LYS A 378 -1.41 -19.10 -18.33
C LYS A 378 -2.91 -19.29 -18.61
N GLY A 379 -3.69 -19.79 -17.66
CA GLY A 379 -5.15 -19.65 -17.73
C GLY A 379 -5.52 -18.21 -17.39
N LYS A 380 -6.56 -17.66 -18.02
CA LYS A 380 -7.26 -16.51 -17.43
C LYS A 380 -7.66 -16.97 -16.03
N GLU A 381 -6.99 -16.52 -14.98
CA GLU A 381 -7.54 -16.65 -13.64
C GLU A 381 -8.93 -16.02 -13.73
N GLU A 382 -9.97 -16.85 -13.58
CA GLU A 382 -11.32 -16.33 -13.45
C GLU A 382 -11.25 -15.29 -12.34
N GLU A 383 -11.69 -14.06 -12.61
CA GLU A 383 -11.72 -13.01 -11.59
C GLU A 383 -12.47 -13.59 -10.39
N LYS A 384 -11.72 -13.89 -9.32
CA LYS A 384 -12.30 -14.44 -8.10
C LYS A 384 -13.31 -13.43 -7.59
N THR A 385 -14.57 -13.81 -7.64
CA THR A 385 -15.66 -13.02 -7.06
C THR A 385 -15.75 -13.36 -5.58
N TYR A 386 -15.45 -12.38 -4.73
CA TYR A 386 -15.58 -12.53 -3.29
C TYR A 386 -17.04 -12.27 -2.87
N LYS A 387 -17.48 -12.86 -1.76
CA LYS A 387 -18.80 -12.61 -1.17
C LYS A 387 -18.75 -11.82 0.13
N SER A 388 -17.56 -11.65 0.69
CA SER A 388 -17.35 -10.87 1.91
C SER A 388 -15.89 -10.46 2.11
N LEU A 389 -15.65 -9.45 2.95
CA LEU A 389 -14.30 -9.10 3.41
C LEU A 389 -13.62 -10.26 4.13
N LYS A 390 -14.38 -11.15 4.78
CA LYS A 390 -13.82 -12.36 5.40
C LYS A 390 -13.20 -13.27 4.35
N GLU A 391 -13.85 -13.49 3.21
CA GLU A 391 -13.30 -14.31 2.14
C GLU A 391 -12.05 -13.68 1.50
N ILE A 392 -12.02 -12.35 1.38
CA ILE A 392 -10.81 -11.62 0.95
C ILE A 392 -9.64 -11.90 1.91
N LEU A 393 -9.87 -11.78 3.22
CA LEU A 393 -8.83 -12.03 4.21
C LEU A 393 -8.43 -13.51 4.26
N ASP A 394 -9.39 -14.43 4.13
CA ASP A 394 -9.12 -15.86 4.06
C ASP A 394 -8.26 -16.19 2.82
N ASP A 395 -8.48 -15.51 1.69
CA ASP A 395 -7.69 -15.71 0.47
C ASP A 395 -6.28 -15.12 0.59
N LEU A 396 -6.16 -13.89 1.10
CA LEU A 396 -4.85 -13.28 1.39
C LEU A 396 -4.03 -14.14 2.35
N GLU A 397 -4.63 -14.65 3.43
CA GLU A 397 -3.93 -15.50 4.41
C GLU A 397 -3.61 -16.91 3.89
N ARG A 398 -4.31 -17.37 2.85
CA ARG A 398 -3.99 -18.63 2.16
C ARG A 398 -2.86 -18.48 1.15
N GLU A 399 -2.58 -17.26 0.69
CA GLU A 399 -1.41 -17.02 -0.15
C GLU A 399 -0.14 -17.43 0.59
N GLU A 400 0.65 -18.27 -0.08
CA GLU A 400 1.92 -18.77 0.44
C GLU A 400 2.91 -17.63 0.61
N ASN A 401 3.71 -17.70 1.66
CA ASN A 401 4.74 -16.71 1.93
C ASN A 401 6.02 -17.05 1.15
N ASN A 402 6.74 -16.03 0.72
CA ASN A 402 7.95 -16.20 -0.10
C ASN A 402 9.15 -16.80 0.66
N ASN A 403 9.00 -17.02 1.96
CA ASN A 403 9.95 -17.71 2.82
C ASN A 403 9.59 -19.18 3.09
N GLU A 404 8.54 -19.68 2.46
CA GLU A 404 8.09 -21.06 2.56
C GLU A 404 8.69 -21.94 1.45
N ILE A 405 9.02 -23.19 1.79
CA ILE A 405 9.23 -24.27 0.83
C ILE A 405 7.93 -25.06 0.74
N ILE A 406 7.35 -25.12 -0.45
CA ILE A 406 6.13 -25.86 -0.75
C ILE A 406 6.51 -27.18 -1.39
N VAL A 407 6.01 -28.29 -0.84
CA VAL A 407 6.13 -29.64 -1.41
C VAL A 407 4.71 -30.12 -1.69
N GLU A 408 4.36 -30.26 -2.95
CA GLU A 408 3.01 -30.61 -3.39
C GLU A 408 3.04 -31.81 -4.34
N LEU A 409 2.11 -32.76 -4.16
CA LEU A 409 1.84 -33.86 -5.08
C LEU A 409 0.48 -33.59 -5.71
N VAL A 410 0.46 -33.45 -7.04
CA VAL A 410 -0.73 -33.04 -7.80
C VAL A 410 -1.03 -34.07 -8.88
N SER A 411 -2.29 -34.49 -9.02
CA SER A 411 -2.73 -35.35 -10.13
C SER A 411 -2.57 -34.64 -11.48
N ALA A 412 -2.15 -35.36 -12.52
CA ALA A 412 -2.05 -34.81 -13.87
C ALA A 412 -3.41 -34.35 -14.44
N GLU A 413 -4.53 -34.91 -13.96
CA GLU A 413 -5.89 -34.49 -14.34
C GLU A 413 -6.20 -33.05 -13.91
N LYS A 414 -5.48 -32.53 -12.91
CA LYS A 414 -5.65 -31.20 -12.34
C LYS A 414 -4.78 -30.13 -13.01
N LEU A 415 -3.77 -30.56 -13.77
CA LEU A 415 -2.94 -29.67 -14.56
C LEU A 415 -3.65 -29.45 -15.90
N PRO A 416 -3.85 -28.21 -16.34
CA PRO A 416 -4.41 -27.97 -17.66
C PRO A 416 -3.55 -28.71 -18.69
N GLU A 417 -4.19 -29.41 -19.65
CA GLU A 417 -3.46 -30.10 -20.70
C GLU A 417 -2.45 -29.13 -21.32
N LYS A 418 -1.19 -29.56 -21.48
CA LYS A 418 -0.22 -28.85 -22.31
C LYS A 418 -0.70 -28.96 -23.77
N THR A 419 -1.69 -28.15 -24.14
CA THR A 419 -2.15 -28.04 -25.52
C THR A 419 -1.05 -27.32 -26.30
N GLY A 420 -0.26 -28.12 -27.00
CA GLY A 420 0.37 -27.66 -28.22
C GLY A 420 -0.72 -27.33 -29.22
N GLU A 421 -0.62 -26.13 -29.78
CA GLU A 421 -1.33 -25.59 -30.94
C GLU A 421 -2.87 -25.46 -30.85
N ASN A 422 -3.29 -24.22 -31.09
CA ASN A 422 -4.64 -23.71 -31.36
C ASN A 422 -5.65 -24.76 -31.83
N ASP A 423 -6.75 -24.92 -31.10
CA ASP A 423 -8.04 -25.14 -31.74
C ASP A 423 -9.16 -24.51 -30.90
N ASP A 424 -9.72 -23.42 -31.42
CA ASP A 424 -10.89 -22.75 -30.87
C ASP A 424 -12.12 -23.64 -31.13
N SER A 425 -12.66 -24.26 -30.08
CA SER A 425 -14.06 -24.68 -30.11
C SER A 425 -14.74 -24.42 -28.78
N GLU A 426 -15.61 -23.41 -28.81
CA GLU A 426 -16.54 -23.07 -27.74
C GLU A 426 -17.42 -24.29 -27.41
N LYS A 427 -17.37 -24.73 -26.15
CA LYS A 427 -18.46 -25.52 -25.57
C LYS A 427 -18.93 -24.94 -24.26
N ASP A 428 -20.22 -24.68 -24.28
CA ASP A 428 -21.15 -24.26 -23.23
C ASP A 428 -21.03 -25.15 -21.98
N GLY A 429 -21.06 -24.52 -20.81
CA GLY A 429 -20.76 -25.14 -19.51
C GLY A 429 -21.70 -24.67 -18.42
N SER A 430 -22.70 -25.51 -18.17
CA SER A 430 -23.72 -25.43 -17.12
C SER A 430 -23.18 -25.45 -15.69
N LEU A 431 -23.93 -24.76 -14.81
CA LEU A 431 -23.89 -24.76 -13.34
C LEU A 431 -23.52 -26.12 -12.69
N GLY A 432 -22.41 -26.15 -11.95
CA GLY A 432 -21.94 -27.30 -11.16
C GLY A 432 -21.29 -26.93 -9.82
N GLY A 433 -21.82 -25.94 -9.11
CA GLY A 433 -21.28 -25.50 -7.82
C GLY A 433 -21.66 -26.41 -6.65
N ASN A 434 -20.93 -27.51 -6.43
CA ASN A 434 -20.66 -28.12 -5.12
C ASN A 434 -19.79 -29.39 -5.17
N GLU A 435 -19.65 -30.06 -6.32
CA GLU A 435 -18.83 -31.29 -6.46
C GLU A 435 -17.32 -31.01 -6.61
N GLU A 436 -16.94 -29.87 -7.22
CA GLU A 436 -15.54 -29.49 -7.47
C GLU A 436 -14.70 -29.25 -6.20
N LYS A 437 -15.31 -28.98 -5.04
CA LYS A 437 -14.57 -28.76 -3.78
C LYS A 437 -14.14 -30.06 -3.11
N GLU A 438 -14.94 -31.12 -3.19
CA GLU A 438 -14.57 -32.43 -2.62
C GLU A 438 -13.58 -33.18 -3.53
N GLU A 439 -13.71 -33.07 -4.85
CA GLU A 439 -12.72 -33.59 -5.81
C GLU A 439 -11.37 -32.86 -5.74
N ASN A 440 -11.36 -31.56 -5.42
CA ASN A 440 -10.14 -30.76 -5.31
C ASN A 440 -9.21 -31.21 -4.18
N GLU A 441 -9.77 -31.70 -3.06
CA GLU A 441 -8.97 -32.08 -1.89
C GLU A 441 -8.32 -33.46 -2.06
N SER A 442 -8.97 -34.44 -2.69
CA SER A 442 -8.40 -35.79 -2.86
C SER A 442 -7.23 -35.84 -3.86
N SER A 443 -7.21 -34.92 -4.84
CA SER A 443 -6.24 -34.90 -5.93
C SER A 443 -4.94 -34.14 -5.64
N GLU A 444 -4.78 -33.61 -4.43
CA GLU A 444 -3.62 -32.79 -4.02
C GLU A 444 -3.20 -33.07 -2.57
N VAL A 445 -1.89 -33.23 -2.37
CA VAL A 445 -1.28 -33.30 -1.03
C VAL A 445 -0.20 -32.24 -0.96
N LYS A 446 -0.24 -31.38 0.06
CA LYS A 446 0.68 -30.25 0.22
C LYS A 446 1.30 -30.22 1.61
N LEU A 447 2.61 -29.99 1.67
CA LEU A 447 3.38 -29.68 2.87
C LEU A 447 4.06 -28.33 2.71
N VAL A 448 4.12 -27.56 3.79
CA VAL A 448 4.70 -26.21 3.84
C VAL A 448 5.77 -26.20 4.93
N PHE A 449 6.94 -25.65 4.61
CA PHE A 449 8.04 -25.47 5.57
C PHE A 449 8.51 -24.02 5.61
N ASP A 450 8.42 -23.39 6.77
CA ASP A 450 8.93 -22.05 6.98
C ASP A 450 10.46 -21.99 7.00
N THR A 451 11.02 -20.90 6.49
CA THR A 451 12.45 -20.59 6.55
C THR A 451 12.69 -19.12 6.89
N ASP A 452 13.91 -18.80 7.34
CA ASP A 452 14.39 -17.43 7.55
C ASP A 452 15.09 -16.85 6.29
N PHE A 453 14.72 -17.35 5.11
CA PHE A 453 15.32 -17.00 3.82
C PHE A 453 14.23 -16.69 2.81
N TYR A 454 14.55 -15.85 1.82
CA TYR A 454 13.80 -15.82 0.58
C TYR A 454 14.04 -17.15 -0.17
N VAL A 455 12.99 -17.90 -0.46
CA VAL A 455 13.09 -19.21 -1.12
C VAL A 455 12.91 -19.05 -2.62
N ASP A 456 13.93 -19.47 -3.38
CA ASP A 456 13.93 -19.39 -4.84
C ASP A 456 14.14 -20.77 -5.46
N GLY A 457 13.48 -21.03 -6.59
CA GLY A 457 13.56 -22.28 -7.32
C GLY A 457 12.24 -23.05 -7.39
N TYR A 458 12.18 -23.89 -8.42
CA TYR A 458 11.07 -24.75 -8.76
C TYR A 458 11.64 -26.04 -9.32
N VAL A 459 11.24 -27.19 -8.76
CA VAL A 459 11.61 -28.51 -9.24
C VAL A 459 10.35 -29.34 -9.35
N GLU A 460 10.17 -29.97 -10.52
CA GLU A 460 9.04 -30.84 -10.81
C GLU A 460 9.55 -32.23 -11.22
N LYS A 461 8.90 -33.28 -10.72
CA LYS A 461 9.19 -34.67 -11.06
C LYS A 461 7.88 -35.41 -11.33
N GLU A 462 7.80 -36.06 -12.49
CA GLU A 462 6.70 -36.96 -12.80
C GLU A 462 6.81 -38.25 -11.96
N VAL A 463 5.69 -38.67 -11.37
CA VAL A 463 5.50 -39.91 -10.63
C VAL A 463 4.20 -40.60 -11.10
N VAL A 464 4.04 -41.88 -10.77
CA VAL A 464 2.86 -42.68 -11.14
C VAL A 464 2.23 -43.23 -9.87
N ILE A 465 0.94 -42.96 -9.67
CA ILE A 465 0.14 -43.47 -8.56
C ILE A 465 -0.58 -44.74 -8.98
N ARG A 466 -0.42 -45.81 -8.19
CA ARG A 466 -1.05 -47.13 -8.38
C ARG A 466 -2.09 -47.43 -7.31
#